data_AF-Q2J3U4-F1
#
_entry.id   AF-Q2J3U4-F1
#
_cell.length_a   1.000
_cell.length_b   1.000
_cell.length_c   1.000
_cell.angle_alpha   90.00
_cell.angle_beta   90.00
_cell.angle_gamma   90.00
#
_symmetry.space_group_name_H-M   'P 1'
#
loop_
_entity.id
_entity.type
_entity.pdbx_description
1 polymer ?
#
loop_
_entity_poly.entity_id
_entity_poly.type
_entity_poly.pdbx_seq_one_letter_code
_entity_poly.pdbx_strand_id
1 'polypeptide(L)'
;MTRSPARSASLLLIASGFVVWASAFSLLYGGLSFGCAFGWQQTMIAGISLQRFVLLLILGVHLVALMGLLIYCLRLPRRTDDGTAAFTRRVAIGSNAAALVATVWTGLVIPAVSACL
;
A
#
# COMPACT_ATOMS: atom_id res chain seq x y z
N MET A 1 -23.67 24.18 -3.82
CA MET A 1 -23.26 22.76 -3.90
C MET A 1 -22.73 22.31 -2.54
N THR A 2 -23.60 21.87 -1.64
CA THR A 2 -23.20 21.37 -0.32
C THR A 2 -22.78 19.90 -0.44
N ARG A 3 -21.48 19.62 -0.37
CA ARG A 3 -20.98 18.23 -0.30
C ARG A 3 -21.37 17.67 1.06
N SER A 4 -22.30 16.71 1.07
CA SER A 4 -22.64 15.97 2.29
C SER A 4 -21.39 15.22 2.79
N PRO A 5 -21.00 15.32 4.07
CA PRO A 5 -19.74 14.77 4.59
C PRO A 5 -19.60 13.26 4.35
N ALA A 6 -20.72 12.53 4.33
CA ALA A 6 -20.76 11.10 4.03
C ALA A 6 -20.28 10.75 2.59
N ARG A 7 -20.49 11.64 1.62
CA ARG A 7 -20.10 11.41 0.22
C ARG A 7 -18.60 11.56 0.01
N SER A 8 -17.99 12.55 0.68
CA SER A 8 -16.54 12.78 0.65
C SER A 8 -15.79 11.60 1.28
N ALA A 9 -16.26 11.09 2.42
CA ALA A 9 -15.67 9.94 3.09
C ALA A 9 -15.70 8.67 2.20
N SER A 10 -16.80 8.43 1.49
CA SER A 10 -16.93 7.30 0.56
C SER A 10 -15.97 7.39 -0.64
N LEU A 11 -15.76 8.59 -1.19
CA LEU A 11 -14.82 8.79 -2.29
C LEU A 11 -13.36 8.61 -1.83
N LEU A 12 -13.02 9.12 -0.65
CA LEU A 12 -11.72 8.90 -0.05
C LEU A 12 -11.46 7.42 0.21
N LEU A 13 -12.48 6.65 0.61
CA LEU A 13 -12.37 5.21 0.81
C LEU A 13 -12.00 4.48 -0.49
N ILE A 14 -12.61 4.86 -1.62
CA ILE A 14 -12.31 4.25 -2.92
C ILE A 14 -10.87 4.54 -3.35
N ALA A 15 -10.40 5.78 -3.16
CA ALA A 15 -9.05 6.17 -3.56
C ALA A 15 -7.97 5.63 -2.61
N SER A 16 -8.32 5.36 -1.35
CA SER A 16 -7.35 5.06 -0.30
C SER A 16 -6.40 3.90 -0.62
N GLY A 17 -6.89 2.81 -1.22
CA GLY A 17 -6.03 1.68 -1.61
C GLY A 17 -4.92 2.09 -2.60
N PHE A 18 -5.28 2.83 -3.64
CA PHE A 18 -4.30 3.30 -4.62
C PHE A 18 -3.38 4.39 -4.09
N VAL A 19 -3.85 5.24 -3.15
CA VAL A 19 -2.99 6.21 -2.48
C VAL A 19 -1.91 5.52 -1.65
N VAL A 20 -2.29 4.48 -0.90
CA VAL A 20 -1.33 3.68 -0.10
C VAL A 20 -0.37 2.91 -1.02
N TRP A 21 -0.85 2.37 -2.14
CA TRP A 21 0.04 1.75 -3.13
C TRP A 21 1.01 2.76 -3.76
N ALA A 22 0.54 3.96 -4.13
CA ALA A 22 1.38 5.00 -4.71
C ALA A 22 2.47 5.45 -3.73
N SER A 23 2.13 5.62 -2.44
CA SER A 23 3.13 5.93 -1.42
C SER A 23 4.14 4.80 -1.23
N ALA A 24 3.69 3.53 -1.28
CA ALA A 24 4.57 2.37 -1.20
C ALA A 24 5.59 2.40 -2.35
N PHE A 25 5.12 2.61 -3.57
CA PHE A 25 5.97 2.67 -4.76
C PHE A 25 7.00 3.82 -4.66
N SER A 26 6.55 5.02 -4.28
CA SER A 26 7.44 6.17 -4.11
C SER A 26 8.49 5.96 -3.03
N LEU A 27 8.11 5.38 -1.88
CA LEU A 27 9.03 5.11 -0.77
C LEU A 27 10.01 3.99 -1.09
N LEU A 28 9.57 2.93 -1.78
CA LEU A 28 10.46 1.86 -2.21
C LEU A 28 11.48 2.38 -3.23
N TYR A 29 11.03 3.16 -4.21
CA TYR A 29 11.92 3.72 -5.23
C TYR A 29 12.88 4.78 -4.64
N GLY A 30 12.35 5.69 -3.82
CA GLY A 30 13.17 6.70 -3.14
C GLY A 30 14.15 6.09 -2.15
N GLY A 31 13.70 5.11 -1.36
CA GLY A 31 14.55 4.35 -0.43
C GLY A 31 15.64 3.55 -1.14
N LEU A 32 15.32 3.00 -2.31
CA LEU A 32 16.31 2.36 -3.18
C LEU A 32 17.42 3.34 -3.59
N SER A 33 17.05 4.47 -4.20
CA SER A 33 18.00 5.50 -4.65
C SER A 33 18.81 6.07 -3.49
N PHE A 34 18.15 6.38 -2.37
CA PHE A 34 18.80 6.92 -1.19
C PHE A 34 19.83 5.93 -0.64
N GLY A 35 19.42 4.69 -0.38
CA GLY A 35 20.34 3.74 0.21
C GLY A 35 21.50 3.34 -0.71
N CYS A 36 21.34 3.34 -2.03
CA CYS A 36 22.47 3.19 -2.95
C CYS A 36 23.43 4.40 -2.89
N ALA A 37 22.92 5.63 -2.81
CA ALA A 37 23.74 6.83 -2.68
C ALA A 37 24.52 6.90 -1.35
N PHE A 38 23.93 6.38 -0.27
CA PHE A 38 24.52 6.38 1.08
C PHE A 38 25.24 5.08 1.47
N GLY A 39 25.37 4.10 0.56
CA GLY A 39 26.15 2.89 0.81
C GLY A 39 25.49 1.85 1.71
N TRP A 40 24.16 1.91 1.92
CA TRP A 40 23.43 1.00 2.82
C TRP A 40 23.51 -0.47 2.43
N GLN A 41 23.85 -0.76 1.18
CA GLN A 41 24.12 -2.13 0.71
C GLN A 41 25.37 -2.76 1.37
N GLN A 42 26.32 -1.94 1.84
CA GLN A 42 27.56 -2.42 2.48
C GLN A 42 27.40 -2.68 3.98
N THR A 43 26.37 -2.09 4.60
CA THR A 43 26.10 -2.26 6.02
C THR A 43 25.25 -3.51 6.23
N MET A 44 25.76 -4.47 7.00
CA MET A 44 25.05 -5.72 7.30
C MET A 44 24.40 -5.66 8.69
N ILE A 45 23.15 -6.11 8.79
CA ILE A 45 22.38 -6.24 10.02
C ILE A 45 21.76 -7.63 10.03
N ALA A 46 22.08 -8.46 11.03
CA ALA A 46 21.52 -9.81 11.18
C ALA A 46 21.61 -10.70 9.90
N GLY A 47 22.69 -10.55 9.12
CA GLY A 47 22.91 -11.33 7.89
C GLY A 47 22.23 -10.79 6.63
N ILE A 48 21.50 -9.68 6.71
CA ILE A 48 20.92 -8.98 5.56
C ILE A 48 21.48 -7.56 5.46
N SER A 49 21.56 -6.98 4.26
CA SER A 49 21.99 -5.59 4.14
C SER A 49 20.93 -4.66 4.73
N LEU A 50 21.38 -3.54 5.33
CA LEU A 50 20.51 -2.48 5.83
C LEU A 50 19.55 -2.02 4.73
N GLN A 51 20.04 -1.95 3.49
CA GLN A 51 19.23 -1.65 2.30
C GLN A 51 18.02 -2.59 2.16
N ARG A 52 18.26 -3.90 2.19
CA ARG A 52 17.18 -4.89 2.08
C ARG A 52 16.24 -4.82 3.27
N PHE A 53 16.77 -4.63 4.48
CA PHE A 53 15.97 -4.50 5.67
C PHE A 53 14.97 -3.33 5.59
N VAL A 54 15.44 -2.13 5.19
CA VAL A 54 14.58 -0.95 5.05
C VAL A 54 13.52 -1.15 3.97
N LEU A 55 13.88 -1.70 2.81
CA LEU A 55 12.92 -1.95 1.73
C LEU A 55 11.85 -2.97 2.15
N LEU A 56 12.24 -4.06 2.84
CA LEU A 56 11.30 -5.05 3.37
C LEU A 56 10.41 -4.45 4.47
N LEU A 57 10.94 -3.56 5.30
CA LEU A 57 10.17 -2.85 6.31
C LEU A 57 9.11 -1.94 5.68
N ILE A 58 9.49 -1.14 4.68
CA ILE A 58 8.55 -0.29 3.93
C ILE A 58 7.46 -1.16 3.30
N LEU A 59 7.84 -2.23 2.61
CA LEU A 59 6.88 -3.17 2.01
C LEU A 59 5.93 -3.75 3.07
N GLY A 60 6.48 -4.26 4.18
CA GLY A 60 5.71 -4.88 5.26
C GLY A 60 4.69 -3.92 5.87
N VAL A 61 5.09 -2.68 6.17
CA VAL A 61 4.19 -1.65 6.70
C VAL A 61 3.04 -1.35 5.74
N HIS A 62 3.32 -1.24 4.44
CA HIS A 62 2.26 -0.98 3.45
C HIS A 62 1.33 -2.19 3.25
N LEU A 63 1.86 -3.43 3.26
CA LEU A 63 1.03 -4.63 3.22
C LEU A 63 0.10 -4.72 4.43
N VAL A 64 0.61 -4.42 5.63
CA VAL A 64 -0.21 -4.37 6.85
C VAL A 64 -1.28 -3.28 6.74
N ALA A 65 -0.93 -2.10 6.23
CA ALA A 65 -1.90 -1.01 6.04
C ALA A 65 -3.01 -1.38 5.04
N LEU A 66 -2.65 -1.95 3.88
CA LEU A 66 -3.61 -2.38 2.86
C LEU A 66 -4.50 -3.53 3.34
N MET A 67 -3.93 -4.51 4.04
CA MET A 67 -4.68 -5.60 4.67
C MET A 67 -5.64 -5.08 5.74
N GLY A 68 -5.17 -4.17 6.61
CA GLY A 68 -6.02 -3.52 7.61
C GLY A 68 -7.18 -2.77 6.98
N LEU A 69 -6.92 -2.00 5.92
CA LEU A 69 -7.93 -1.29 5.16
C LEU A 69 -8.92 -2.24 4.45
N LEU A 70 -8.44 -3.37 3.94
CA LEU A 70 -9.29 -4.36 3.28
C LEU A 70 -10.22 -5.03 4.29
N ILE A 71 -9.68 -5.43 5.45
CA ILE A 71 -10.47 -5.97 6.57
C ILE A 71 -11.50 -4.94 7.03
N TYR A 72 -11.12 -3.66 7.14
CA TYR A 72 -12.03 -2.57 7.49
C TYR A 72 -13.19 -2.44 6.49
N CYS A 73 -12.90 -2.42 5.19
CA CYS A 73 -13.92 -2.37 4.13
C CYS A 73 -14.85 -3.60 4.14
N LEU A 74 -14.31 -4.78 4.45
CA LEU A 74 -15.08 -6.02 4.55
C LEU A 74 -16.01 -6.02 5.77
N ARG A 75 -15.55 -5.50 6.92
CA ARG A 75 -16.31 -5.41 8.18
C ARG A 75 -17.34 -4.27 8.21
N LEU A 76 -17.30 -3.36 7.24
CA LEU A 76 -18.26 -2.26 7.17
C LEU A 76 -19.69 -2.79 7.03
N PRO A 77 -20.63 -2.42 7.93
CA PRO A 77 -22.01 -2.89 7.88
C PRO A 77 -22.66 -2.61 6.53
N ARG A 78 -23.37 -3.60 5.98
CA ARG A 78 -24.21 -3.40 4.79
C ARG A 78 -25.36 -2.47 5.17
N ARG A 79 -25.40 -1.26 4.60
CA ARG A 79 -26.62 -0.45 4.60
C ARG A 79 -27.57 -1.03 3.57
N THR A 80 -28.70 -1.55 4.05
CA THR A 80 -29.64 -2.38 3.28
C THR A 80 -30.45 -1.60 2.25
N ASP A 81 -30.45 -0.26 2.29
CA ASP A 81 -31.41 0.57 1.53
C ASP A 81 -30.81 1.49 0.44
N ASP A 82 -29.50 1.50 0.21
CA ASP A 82 -28.89 2.40 -0.77
C ASP A 82 -27.96 1.66 -1.75
N GLY A 83 -28.43 1.46 -2.99
CA GLY A 83 -27.67 0.84 -4.07
C GLY A 83 -26.34 1.55 -4.36
N THR A 84 -26.27 2.87 -4.13
CA THR A 84 -25.03 3.65 -4.28
C THR A 84 -23.99 3.21 -3.25
N ALA A 85 -24.40 3.01 -1.99
CA ALA A 85 -23.51 2.60 -0.91
C ALA A 85 -22.96 1.18 -1.14
N ALA A 86 -23.78 0.27 -1.67
CA ALA A 86 -23.35 -1.07 -2.04
C ALA A 86 -22.32 -1.06 -3.18
N PHE A 87 -22.52 -0.22 -4.20
CA PHE A 87 -21.57 -0.05 -5.30
C PHE A 87 -20.24 0.53 -4.81
N THR A 88 -20.26 1.64 -4.05
CA THR A 88 -19.06 2.25 -3.48
C THR A 88 -18.25 1.25 -2.65
N ARG A 89 -18.91 0.43 -1.82
CA ARG A 89 -18.24 -0.62 -1.04
C ARG A 89 -17.55 -1.66 -1.92
N ARG A 90 -18.20 -2.13 -3.00
CA ARG A 90 -17.59 -3.09 -3.93
C ARG A 90 -16.37 -2.51 -4.63
N VAL A 91 -16.46 -1.26 -5.10
CA VAL A 91 -15.34 -0.57 -5.75
C VAL A 91 -14.20 -0.33 -4.76
N ALA A 92 -14.49 0.06 -3.51
CA ALA A 92 -13.46 0.23 -2.48
C ALA A 92 -12.74 -1.09 -2.13
N ILE A 93 -13.48 -2.20 -2.03
CA ILE A 93 -12.88 -3.53 -1.82
C ILE A 93 -12.01 -3.92 -3.04
N GLY A 94 -12.54 -3.76 -4.25
CA GLY A 94 -11.84 -4.13 -5.48
C GLY A 94 -10.56 -3.32 -5.71
N SER A 95 -10.63 -2.00 -5.54
CA SER A 95 -9.45 -1.12 -5.63
C SER A 95 -8.40 -1.46 -4.58
N ASN A 96 -8.82 -1.74 -3.35
CA ASN A 96 -7.87 -2.09 -2.29
C ASN A 96 -7.24 -3.48 -2.49
N ALA A 97 -8.00 -4.44 -3.01
CA ALA A 97 -7.46 -5.74 -3.41
C ALA A 97 -6.46 -5.61 -4.57
N ALA A 98 -6.78 -4.79 -5.59
CA ALA A 98 -5.86 -4.51 -6.69
C ALA A 98 -4.58 -3.83 -6.20
N ALA A 99 -4.69 -2.85 -5.31
CA ALA A 99 -3.55 -2.17 -4.69
C ALA A 99 -2.67 -3.13 -3.86
N LEU A 100 -3.27 -4.08 -3.14
CA LEU A 100 -2.55 -5.11 -2.40
C LEU A 100 -1.75 -6.02 -3.35
N VAL A 101 -2.40 -6.53 -4.40
CA VAL A 101 -1.73 -7.37 -5.42
C VAL A 101 -0.60 -6.61 -6.09
N ALA A 102 -0.83 -5.34 -6.47
CA ALA A 102 0.19 -4.49 -7.07
C ALA A 102 1.37 -4.26 -6.11
N THR A 103 1.12 -4.04 -4.82
CA THR A 103 2.16 -3.86 -3.80
C THR A 103 3.00 -5.13 -3.62
N VAL A 104 2.36 -6.30 -3.57
CA VAL A 104 3.05 -7.60 -3.52
C VAL A 104 3.92 -7.79 -4.76
N TRP A 105 3.38 -7.48 -5.94
CA TRP A 105 4.12 -7.57 -7.20
C TRP A 105 5.34 -6.64 -7.23
N THR A 106 5.19 -5.38 -6.78
CA THR A 106 6.31 -4.44 -6.64
C THR A 106 7.38 -4.95 -5.68
N GLY A 107 6.99 -5.57 -4.58
CA GLY A 107 7.90 -6.08 -3.55
C GLY A 107 8.57 -7.42 -3.87
N LEU A 108 8.03 -8.19 -4.81
CA LEU A 108 8.45 -9.57 -5.10
C LEU A 108 9.93 -9.67 -5.49
N VAL A 109 10.43 -8.65 -6.18
CA VAL A 109 11.78 -8.65 -6.76
C VAL A 109 12.84 -8.25 -5.72
N ILE A 110 12.46 -7.57 -4.62
CA ILE A 110 13.37 -7.09 -3.56
C ILE A 110 14.33 -8.17 -3.02
N PRO A 111 13.89 -9.40 -2.68
CA PRO A 111 14.80 -10.44 -2.18
C PRO A 111 15.68 -11.06 -3.27
N ALA A 112 15.26 -11.01 -4.55
CA ALA A 112 15.86 -11.80 -5.62
C ALA A 112 17.04 -11.09 -6.32
N VAL A 113 17.04 -9.76 -6.41
CA VAL A 113 18.07 -9.01 -7.15
C VAL A 113 19.00 -8.20 -6.25
N SER A 114 20.14 -7.84 -6.81
CA SER A 114 21.03 -6.81 -6.27
C SER A 114 20.36 -5.44 -6.43
N ALA A 115 20.29 -4.69 -5.33
CA ALA A 115 19.61 -3.39 -5.29
C ALA A 115 20.42 -2.27 -5.95
N CYS A 116 21.75 -2.37 -5.95
CA CYS A 116 22.65 -1.38 -6.52
C CYS A 116 23.61 -2.10 -7.47
N LEU A 117 23.79 -1.55 -8.67
CA LEU A 117 24.79 -1.92 -9.66
C LEU A 117 25.85 -0.83 -9.74
#